data_AF-A0A3Q1G3Q9-F1
#
_entry.id   AF-A0A3Q1G3Q9-F1
#
_cell.length_a   1.000
_cell.length_b   1.000
_cell.length_c   1.000
_cell.angle_alpha   90.00
_cell.angle_beta   90.00
_cell.angle_gamma   90.00
#
_symmetry.space_group_name_H-M   'P 1'
#
loop_
_entity.id
_entity.type
_entity.pdbx_description
1 polymer ?
#
loop_
_entity_poly.entity_id
_entity_poly.type
_entity_poly.pdbx_seq_one_letter_code
_entity_poly.pdbx_strand_id
1 'polypeptide(L)'
;MVQEAEKYKAEDDVQRDKVSAKNGLESYAFNMKSTVEDEKLAGKISDEDKQKILDKCNEVISWLDKNQTAEKDEYEHLQQELENVCNPIITKLYQNAGGVPGGMPGSFPGAGGAPTGGGSSGPTIEEVD
;
A
#
# COMPACT_ATOMS: atom_id res chain seq x y z
N MET A 1 14.19 -34.87 0.66
CA MET A 1 15.15 -33.78 0.91
C MET A 1 14.93 -32.57 -0.01
N VAL A 2 15.23 -32.59 -1.32
CA VAL A 2 15.03 -31.40 -2.18
C VAL A 2 13.56 -31.00 -2.32
N GLN A 3 12.66 -31.97 -2.58
CA GLN A 3 11.22 -31.72 -2.70
C GLN A 3 10.57 -31.22 -1.39
N GLU A 4 11.10 -31.64 -0.24
CA GLU A 4 10.63 -31.17 1.07
C GLU A 4 11.07 -29.72 1.30
N ALA A 5 12.33 -29.39 0.97
CA ALA A 5 12.82 -28.01 1.06
C ALA A 5 12.06 -27.05 0.14
N GLU A 6 11.72 -27.47 -1.08
CA GLU A 6 10.90 -26.68 -2.01
C GLU A 6 9.48 -26.48 -1.49
N LYS A 7 8.87 -27.51 -0.89
CA LYS A 7 7.55 -27.41 -0.28
C LYS A 7 7.54 -26.43 0.89
N TYR A 8 8.50 -26.53 1.82
CA TYR A 8 8.58 -25.61 2.95
C TYR A 8 8.81 -24.17 2.51
N LYS A 9 9.66 -23.95 1.50
CA LYS A 9 9.87 -22.62 0.93
C LYS A 9 8.57 -22.03 0.36
N ALA A 10 7.80 -22.82 -0.38
CA ALA A 10 6.53 -22.35 -0.95
C ALA A 10 5.49 -22.03 0.14
N GLU A 11 5.41 -22.85 1.20
CA GLU A 11 4.54 -22.60 2.35
C GLU A 11 4.95 -21.31 3.09
N ASP A 12 6.25 -21.11 3.33
CA ASP A 12 6.80 -19.89 3.96
C ASP A 12 6.52 -18.64 3.12
N ASP A 13 6.68 -18.73 1.80
CA ASP A 13 6.40 -17.64 0.87
C ASP A 13 4.92 -17.24 0.92
N VAL A 14 4.00 -18.21 0.95
CA VAL A 14 2.55 -17.96 1.06
C VAL A 14 2.19 -17.29 2.40
N GLN A 15 2.76 -17.77 3.51
CA GLN A 15 2.51 -17.15 4.81
C GLN A 15 3.06 -15.73 4.89
N ARG A 16 4.27 -15.50 4.35
CA ARG A 16 4.87 -14.16 4.28
C ARG A 16 3.98 -13.21 3.48
N ASP A 17 3.53 -13.62 2.30
CA ASP A 17 2.69 -12.80 1.45
C ASP A 17 1.35 -12.46 2.12
N LYS A 18 0.73 -13.44 2.79
CA LYS A 18 -0.50 -13.24 3.57
C LYS A 18 -0.30 -12.20 4.68
N VAL A 19 0.78 -12.31 5.44
CA VAL A 19 1.12 -11.36 6.52
C VAL A 19 1.40 -9.96 5.94
N SER A 20 2.12 -9.88 4.82
CA SER A 20 2.36 -8.60 4.14
C SER A 20 1.09 -7.94 3.65
N ALA A 21 0.15 -8.68 3.05
CA ALA A 21 -1.14 -8.15 2.59
C ALA A 21 -1.97 -7.61 3.77
N LYS A 22 -2.06 -8.37 4.86
CA LYS A 22 -2.73 -7.96 6.09
C LYS A 22 -2.14 -6.68 6.68
N ASN A 23 -0.82 -6.63 6.86
CA ASN A 23 -0.12 -5.47 7.43
C ASN A 23 -0.26 -4.24 6.52
N GLY A 24 -0.26 -4.44 5.20
CA GLY A 24 -0.50 -3.39 4.21
C GLY A 24 -1.89 -2.77 4.35
N LEU A 25 -2.93 -3.61 4.42
CA LEU A 25 -4.31 -3.18 4.61
C LEU A 25 -4.50 -2.43 5.95
N GLU A 26 -3.98 -3.00 7.04
CA GLU A 26 -4.04 -2.39 8.37
C GLU A 26 -3.38 -1.01 8.37
N SER A 27 -2.15 -0.92 7.83
CA SER A 27 -1.40 0.33 7.74
C SER A 27 -2.15 1.36 6.90
N TYR A 28 -2.72 0.96 5.77
CA TYR A 28 -3.48 1.87 4.90
C TYR A 28 -4.72 2.42 5.63
N ALA A 29 -5.50 1.58 6.30
CA ALA A 29 -6.68 2.00 7.05
C ALA A 29 -6.35 3.00 8.17
N PHE A 30 -5.30 2.73 8.96
CA PHE A 30 -4.87 3.64 10.03
C PHE A 30 -4.29 4.96 9.50
N ASN A 31 -3.47 4.91 8.46
CA ASN A 31 -2.92 6.11 7.83
C ASN A 31 -4.03 6.98 7.25
N MET A 32 -5.03 6.36 6.62
CA MET A 32 -6.16 7.07 6.05
C MET A 32 -7.01 7.76 7.11
N LYS A 33 -7.34 7.02 8.18
CA LYS A 33 -8.06 7.54 9.33
C LYS A 33 -7.34 8.75 9.93
N SER A 34 -6.04 8.61 10.17
CA SER A 34 -5.21 9.70 10.70
C SER A 34 -5.17 10.91 9.77
N THR A 35 -5.13 10.69 8.46
CA THR A 35 -5.12 11.76 7.45
C THR A 35 -6.41 12.57 7.48
N VAL A 36 -7.58 11.92 7.50
CA VAL A 36 -8.87 12.65 7.51
C VAL A 36 -9.22 13.26 8.88
N GLU A 37 -8.56 12.79 9.95
CA GLU A 37 -8.64 13.36 11.29
C GLU A 37 -7.65 14.52 11.50
N ASP A 38 -6.67 14.72 10.61
CA ASP A 38 -5.70 15.82 10.72
C ASP A 38 -6.40 17.19 10.65
N GLU A 39 -6.21 17.99 11.69
CA GLU A 39 -6.76 19.35 11.79
C GLU A 39 -6.31 20.25 10.63
N LYS A 40 -5.15 19.99 10.01
CA LYS A 40 -4.67 20.72 8.82
C LYS A 40 -5.51 20.47 7.56
N LEU A 41 -6.27 19.39 7.57
CA LEU A 41 -7.20 18.99 6.52
C LEU A 41 -8.66 19.28 6.92
N ALA A 42 -8.91 19.75 8.15
CA ALA A 42 -10.22 20.22 8.56
C ALA A 42 -10.70 21.35 7.66
N GLY A 43 -11.94 21.23 7.16
CA GLY A 43 -12.54 22.18 6.22
C GLY A 43 -12.10 22.03 4.75
N LYS A 44 -11.12 21.16 4.43
CA LYS A 44 -10.74 20.83 3.04
C LYS A 44 -11.47 19.61 2.50
N ILE A 45 -11.96 18.76 3.41
CA ILE A 45 -12.83 17.61 3.16
C ILE A 45 -14.23 17.93 3.70
N SER A 46 -15.27 17.45 3.02
CA SER A 46 -16.63 17.56 3.54
C SER A 46 -16.81 16.63 4.74
N ASP A 47 -17.68 17.00 5.69
CA ASP A 47 -17.96 16.14 6.85
C ASP A 47 -18.54 14.77 6.42
N GLU A 48 -19.30 14.74 5.32
CA GLU A 48 -19.84 13.51 4.72
C GLU A 48 -18.72 12.61 4.18
N ASP A 49 -17.80 13.15 3.38
CA ASP A 49 -16.67 12.39 2.84
C ASP A 49 -15.73 11.92 3.96
N LYS A 50 -15.50 12.77 4.97
CA LYS A 50 -14.73 12.41 6.17
C LYS A 50 -15.36 11.24 6.90
N GLN A 51 -16.66 11.33 7.21
CA GLN A 51 -17.36 10.26 7.92
C GLN A 51 -17.36 8.95 7.11
N LYS A 52 -17.55 9.03 5.79
CA LYS A 52 -17.52 7.85 4.90
C LYS A 52 -16.17 7.12 4.94
N ILE A 53 -15.06 7.86 4.94
CA ILE A 53 -13.73 7.26 5.08
C ILE A 53 -13.57 6.65 6.47
N LEU A 54 -13.93 7.39 7.53
CA LEU A 54 -13.80 6.91 8.90
C LEU A 54 -14.59 5.62 9.13
N ASP A 55 -15.82 5.55 8.65
CA ASP A 55 -16.68 4.38 8.77
C ASP A 55 -16.07 3.19 8.05
N LYS A 56 -15.63 3.35 6.80
CA LYS A 56 -15.03 2.23 6.04
C LYS A 56 -13.67 1.79 6.64
N CYS A 57 -12.84 2.73 7.11
CA CYS A 57 -11.60 2.38 7.82
C CYS A 57 -11.89 1.60 9.11
N ASN A 58 -12.86 2.03 9.91
CA ASN A 58 -13.23 1.34 11.16
C ASN A 58 -13.84 -0.03 10.89
N GLU A 59 -14.64 -0.17 9.82
CA GLU A 59 -15.18 -1.46 9.37
C GLU A 59 -14.04 -2.43 9.00
N VAL A 60 -13.07 -1.98 8.19
CA VAL A 60 -11.91 -2.78 7.79
C VAL A 60 -11.05 -3.16 8.99
N ILE A 61 -10.76 -2.24 9.91
CA ILE A 61 -9.99 -2.52 11.13
C ILE A 61 -10.73 -3.55 11.99
N SER A 62 -12.04 -3.39 12.21
CA SER A 62 -12.83 -4.36 12.98
C SER A 62 -12.89 -5.73 12.30
N TRP A 63 -12.90 -5.76 10.96
CA TRP A 63 -12.83 -7.00 10.21
C TRP A 63 -11.46 -7.67 10.37
N LEU A 64 -10.37 -6.91 10.25
CA LEU A 64 -9.01 -7.41 10.45
C LEU A 64 -8.83 -8.02 11.84
N ASP A 65 -9.31 -7.35 12.89
CA ASP A 65 -9.27 -7.84 14.28
C ASP A 65 -9.96 -9.21 14.45
N LYS A 66 -11.05 -9.43 13.72
CA LYS A 66 -11.84 -10.68 13.78
C LYS A 66 -11.33 -11.76 12.83
N ASN A 67 -10.63 -11.38 11.76
CA ASN A 67 -10.22 -12.27 10.66
C ASN A 67 -8.69 -12.29 10.51
N GLN A 68 -8.00 -12.60 11.61
CA GLN A 68 -6.54 -12.60 11.70
C GLN A 68 -5.85 -13.69 10.85
N THR A 69 -6.63 -14.68 10.36
CA THR A 69 -6.16 -15.85 9.60
C THR A 69 -6.80 -15.94 8.21
N ALA A 70 -7.37 -14.85 7.70
CA ALA A 70 -7.97 -14.81 6.37
C ALA A 70 -6.94 -15.07 5.26
N GLU A 71 -7.42 -15.39 4.07
CA GLU A 71 -6.56 -15.60 2.92
C GLU A 71 -6.06 -14.27 2.31
N LYS A 72 -4.93 -14.34 1.59
CA LYS A 72 -4.32 -13.18 0.93
C LYS A 72 -5.35 -12.41 0.08
N ASP A 73 -6.11 -13.15 -0.73
CA ASP A 73 -7.11 -12.59 -1.64
C ASP A 73 -8.22 -11.83 -0.90
N GLU A 74 -8.57 -12.23 0.32
CA GLU A 74 -9.57 -11.52 1.14
C GLU A 74 -9.03 -10.17 1.64
N TYR A 75 -7.75 -10.14 2.06
CA TYR A 75 -7.08 -8.88 2.42
C TYR A 75 -6.97 -7.95 1.21
N GLU A 76 -6.58 -8.47 0.04
CA GLU A 76 -6.49 -7.66 -1.18
C GLU A 76 -7.85 -7.13 -1.64
N HIS A 77 -8.92 -7.93 -1.52
CA HIS A 77 -10.27 -7.49 -1.85
C HIS A 77 -10.73 -6.34 -0.96
N LEU A 78 -10.53 -6.44 0.37
CA LEU A 78 -10.86 -5.37 1.30
C LEU A 78 -10.01 -4.12 1.09
N GLN A 79 -8.74 -4.29 0.72
CA GLN A 79 -7.89 -3.17 0.33
C GLN A 79 -8.48 -2.43 -0.88
N GLN A 80 -8.88 -3.17 -1.93
CA GLN A 80 -9.51 -2.58 -3.10
C GLN A 80 -10.81 -1.84 -2.76
N GLU A 81 -11.65 -2.42 -1.91
CA GLU A 81 -12.88 -1.75 -1.44
C GLU A 81 -12.60 -0.45 -0.69
N LEU A 82 -11.60 -0.45 0.19
CA LEU A 82 -11.21 0.73 0.94
C LEU A 82 -10.63 1.80 0.02
N GLU A 83 -9.74 1.43 -0.90
CA GLU A 83 -9.18 2.32 -1.92
C GLU A 83 -10.27 2.94 -2.82
N ASN A 84 -11.28 2.17 -3.22
CA ASN A 84 -12.39 2.67 -4.04
C ASN A 84 -13.21 3.77 -3.33
N VAL A 85 -13.24 3.76 -1.99
CA VAL A 85 -13.87 4.81 -1.19
C VAL A 85 -12.91 5.99 -1.01
N CYS A 86 -11.65 5.72 -0.68
CA CYS A 86 -10.68 6.74 -0.30
C CYS A 86 -10.13 7.54 -1.49
N ASN A 87 -9.76 6.87 -2.60
CA ASN A 87 -9.15 7.49 -3.79
C ASN A 87 -9.93 8.69 -4.37
N PRO A 88 -11.26 8.62 -4.59
CA PRO A 88 -12.00 9.76 -5.14
C PRO A 88 -12.02 10.95 -4.18
N ILE A 89 -12.01 10.71 -2.87
CA ILE A 89 -12.06 11.77 -1.85
C ILE A 89 -10.69 12.43 -1.70
N ILE A 90 -9.63 11.64 -1.65
CA ILE A 90 -8.24 12.13 -1.61
C ILE A 90 -7.91 12.95 -2.86
N THR A 91 -8.36 12.49 -4.03
CA THR A 91 -8.16 13.23 -5.28
C THR A 91 -8.80 14.61 -5.21
N LYS A 92 -10.06 14.70 -4.72
CA LYS A 92 -10.73 15.99 -4.48
C LYS A 92 -9.99 16.84 -3.43
N LEU A 93 -9.48 16.23 -2.36
CA LEU A 93 -8.71 16.92 -1.32
C LEU A 93 -7.46 17.60 -1.90
N TYR A 94 -6.67 16.86 -2.69
CA TYR A 94 -5.47 17.42 -3.33
C TYR A 94 -5.81 18.50 -4.36
N GLN A 95 -6.91 18.35 -5.10
CA GLN A 95 -7.40 19.38 -6.03
C GLN A 95 -7.82 20.67 -5.29
N ASN A 96 -8.52 20.55 -4.16
CA ASN A 96 -9.00 21.69 -3.38
C ASN A 96 -7.91 22.39 -2.56
N ALA A 97 -6.80 21.72 -2.26
CA ALA A 97 -5.69 22.28 -1.48
C ALA A 97 -4.80 23.29 -2.25
N GLY A 98 -5.11 23.58 -3.53
CA GLY A 98 -4.50 24.71 -4.26
C GLY A 98 -3.06 24.47 -4.73
N GLY A 99 -2.78 23.32 -5.34
CA GLY A 99 -1.51 23.02 -6.02
C GLY A 99 -1.71 22.62 -7.49
N VAL A 100 -1.22 23.49 -8.37
CA VAL A 100 -1.08 23.45 -9.84
C VAL A 100 -0.95 22.04 -10.51
N PRO A 101 -1.54 21.84 -11.72
CA PRO A 101 -1.33 20.65 -12.55
C PRO A 101 0.12 20.54 -13.02
N GLY A 102 0.83 19.50 -12.58
CA GLY A 102 2.18 19.25 -13.09
C GLY A 102 3.01 18.37 -12.17
N GLY A 103 2.70 17.08 -12.12
CA GLY A 103 3.51 16.15 -11.34
C GLY A 103 2.95 14.75 -11.19
N MET A 104 2.17 14.23 -12.15
CA MET A 104 1.95 12.79 -12.21
C MET A 104 1.78 12.31 -13.66
N PRO A 105 2.88 12.07 -14.39
CA PRO A 105 2.98 10.90 -15.23
C PRO A 105 3.40 9.71 -14.36
N GLY A 106 2.70 8.60 -14.49
CA GLY A 106 2.93 7.39 -13.70
C GLY A 106 4.36 6.85 -13.79
N SER A 107 5.20 7.21 -12.82
CA SER A 107 6.48 6.55 -12.57
C SER A 107 6.26 5.34 -11.68
N PHE A 108 5.62 4.32 -12.26
CA PHE A 108 5.91 2.92 -11.94
C PHE A 108 7.01 2.48 -12.93
N PRO A 109 8.31 2.47 -12.59
CA PRO A 109 9.30 1.76 -13.37
C PRO A 109 9.33 0.31 -12.88
N GLY A 110 8.32 -0.45 -13.29
CA GLY A 110 8.11 -1.82 -12.84
C GLY A 110 7.56 -2.73 -13.93
N ALA A 111 8.01 -2.58 -15.18
CA ALA A 111 7.88 -3.61 -16.23
C ALA A 111 8.73 -3.27 -17.47
N GLY A 112 9.83 -4.01 -17.66
CA GLY A 112 10.32 -4.48 -18.96
C GLY A 112 10.82 -3.46 -20.00
N GLY A 113 12.15 -3.29 -20.08
CA GLY A 113 12.83 -2.75 -21.26
C GLY A 113 14.32 -2.54 -21.01
N ALA A 114 15.18 -3.40 -21.58
CA ALA A 114 16.63 -3.43 -21.39
C ALA A 114 17.39 -2.30 -22.16
N PRO A 115 18.74 -2.33 -22.17
CA PRO A 115 19.64 -1.45 -21.42
C PRO A 115 20.18 -0.26 -22.25
N THR A 116 20.47 0.87 -21.61
CA THR A 116 21.34 1.90 -22.22
C THR A 116 22.33 2.40 -21.19
N GLY A 117 23.61 2.19 -21.50
CA GLY A 117 24.74 2.41 -20.60
C GLY A 117 25.04 3.88 -20.28
N GLY A 118 25.91 4.03 -19.28
CA GLY A 118 26.47 5.29 -18.82
C GLY A 118 27.07 5.09 -17.44
N GLY A 119 28.40 4.94 -17.38
CA GLY A 119 29.11 4.50 -16.19
C GLY A 119 29.21 5.54 -15.07
N SER A 120 29.55 5.05 -13.88
CA SER A 120 30.53 5.68 -12.99
C SER A 120 30.90 4.70 -11.87
N SER A 121 32.16 4.28 -11.89
CA SER A 121 33.06 4.03 -10.77
C SER A 121 32.48 3.68 -9.38
N GLY A 122 32.72 2.43 -8.96
CA GLY A 122 32.72 1.99 -7.56
C GLY A 122 33.80 0.90 -7.36
N PRO A 123 34.53 0.90 -6.22
CA PRO A 123 35.84 0.26 -6.10
C PRO A 123 35.78 -1.27 -6.04
N THR A 124 36.75 -1.91 -6.68
CA THR A 124 36.98 -3.36 -6.66
C THR A 124 37.47 -3.80 -5.29
N ILE A 125 36.73 -4.70 -4.65
CA ILE A 125 37.24 -5.55 -3.58
C ILE A 125 38.18 -6.56 -4.25
N GLU A 126 39.49 -6.36 -4.08
CA GLU A 126 40.49 -7.37 -4.37
C GLU A 126 40.34 -8.51 -3.37
N GLU A 127 40.36 -9.71 -3.92
CA GLU A 127 40.33 -10.97 -3.22
C GLU A 127 41.52 -11.08 -2.27
N VAL A 128 41.21 -11.56 -1.06
CA VAL A 128 42.18 -12.14 -0.15
C VAL A 128 42.75 -13.40 -0.80
N ASP A 129 44.00 -13.32 -1.22
CA ASP A 129 45.04 -14.36 -1.05
C ASP A 129 46.40 -13.66 -0.87
#